data_AF-A0A7S3INZ8-F1
#
_entry.id   AF-A0A7S3INZ8-F1
#
_cell.length_a   1.000
_cell.length_b   1.000
_cell.length_c   1.000
_cell.angle_alpha   90.00
_cell.angle_beta   90.00
_cell.angle_gamma   90.00
#
_symmetry.space_group_name_H-M   'P 1'
#
loop_
_entity.id
_entity.type
_entity.pdbx_description
1 polymer ?
#
loop_
_entity_poly.entity_id
_entity_poly.type
_entity_poly.pdbx_seq_one_letter_code
_entity_poly.pdbx_strand_id
1 'polypeptide(L)'
;RASSYITSPTNMVAAELRKRLVFRIIPCTNPDGVVAGNYRVSMSGNDLNRKYMNPHPKLHPIMCAVKKLLKEESPDLMTQEENHILAFIDMHGHSRRKNIFMYGPQFPIHDPRYLKMRVMPKLMSEQSEMFRFFSCKFRVQKSK
;
A
#
# COMPACT_ATOMS: atom_id res chain seq x y z
N ARG A 1 13.00 12.86 2.54
CA ARG A 1 11.80 12.12 3.00
C ARG A 1 10.83 12.01 1.82
N ALA A 2 10.04 10.94 1.69
CA ALA A 2 9.20 10.75 0.49
C ALA A 2 8.21 11.92 0.23
N SER A 3 7.59 12.45 1.30
CA SER A 3 6.74 13.64 1.21
C SER A 3 7.49 14.87 0.71
N SER A 4 8.70 15.14 1.21
CA SER A 4 9.50 16.29 0.79
C SER A 4 9.91 16.23 -0.68
N TYR A 5 10.08 15.02 -1.23
CA TYR A 5 10.32 14.85 -2.66
C TYR A 5 9.06 15.14 -3.48
N ILE A 6 7.94 14.51 -3.12
CA ILE A 6 6.66 14.65 -3.84
C ILE A 6 6.13 16.07 -3.77
N THR A 7 6.40 16.85 -2.71
CA THR A 7 5.97 18.24 -2.59
C THR A 7 7.01 19.26 -3.05
N SER A 8 8.16 18.80 -3.57
CA SER A 8 9.22 19.72 -3.99
C SER A 8 8.74 20.61 -5.16
N PRO A 9 8.89 21.94 -5.07
CA PRO A 9 8.53 22.86 -6.14
C PRO A 9 9.58 22.87 -7.27
N THR A 10 10.82 22.48 -6.98
CA THR A 10 11.95 22.54 -7.93
C THR A 10 12.14 21.25 -8.72
N ASN A 11 11.57 20.13 -8.26
CA ASN A 11 11.69 18.86 -8.95
C ASN A 11 10.63 18.72 -10.06
N MET A 12 11.06 18.76 -11.32
CA MET A 12 10.18 18.66 -12.49
C MET A 12 9.40 17.34 -12.55
N VAL A 13 10.03 16.22 -12.16
CA VAL A 13 9.37 14.91 -12.12
C VAL A 13 8.25 14.91 -11.09
N ALA A 14 8.51 15.44 -9.89
CA ALA A 14 7.49 15.56 -8.84
C ALA A 14 6.34 16.49 -9.27
N ALA A 15 6.65 17.61 -9.94
CA ALA A 15 5.65 18.52 -10.47
C ALA A 15 4.75 17.85 -11.52
N GLU A 16 5.34 17.09 -12.44
CA GLU A 16 4.59 16.38 -13.47
C GLU A 16 3.73 15.24 -12.90
N LEU A 17 4.25 14.51 -11.90
CA LEU A 17 3.47 13.50 -11.19
C LEU A 17 2.25 14.11 -10.49
N ARG A 18 2.39 15.28 -9.84
CA ARG A 18 1.27 15.98 -9.18
C ARG A 18 0.21 16.49 -10.16
N LYS A 19 0.52 16.70 -11.45
CA LYS A 19 -0.48 17.05 -12.48
C LYS A 19 -1.32 15.86 -12.90
N ARG A 20 -0.79 14.63 -12.78
CA ARG A 20 -1.41 13.40 -13.29
C ARG A 20 -2.00 12.52 -12.19
N LEU A 21 -1.50 12.63 -10.97
CA LEU A 21 -1.81 11.73 -9.86
C LEU A 21 -2.15 12.51 -8.60
N VAL A 22 -3.14 12.01 -7.87
CA VAL A 22 -3.46 12.44 -6.50
C VAL A 22 -2.80 11.46 -5.54
N PHE A 23 -1.91 11.97 -4.68
CA PHE A 23 -1.26 11.17 -3.64
C PHE A 23 -2.02 11.29 -2.32
N ARG A 24 -2.59 10.18 -1.84
CA ARG A 24 -3.14 10.06 -0.48
C ARG A 24 -2.16 9.29 0.39
N ILE A 25 -1.55 9.97 1.36
CA ILE A 25 -0.51 9.40 2.23
C ILE A 25 -1.00 9.39 3.68
N ILE A 26 -1.06 8.21 4.28
CA ILE A 26 -1.34 8.03 5.71
C ILE A 26 -0.01 7.68 6.38
N PRO A 27 0.63 8.60 7.13
CA PRO A 27 1.98 8.39 7.65
C PRO A 27 2.08 7.25 8.68
N CYS A 28 1.01 7.04 9.45
CA CYS A 28 0.96 6.00 10.48
C CYS A 28 -0.48 5.46 10.59
N THR A 29 -0.62 4.14 10.47
CA THR A 29 -1.92 3.44 10.58
C THR A 29 -2.16 2.87 11.97
N ASN A 30 -1.18 2.94 12.88
CA ASN A 30 -1.28 2.43 14.26
C ASN A 30 -0.53 3.35 15.26
N PRO A 31 -0.93 4.65 15.38
CA PRO A 31 -0.27 5.59 16.29
C PRO A 31 -0.34 5.11 17.75
N ASP A 32 -1.48 4.57 18.17
CA ASP A 32 -1.70 4.09 19.53
C ASP A 32 -0.77 2.92 19.88
N GLY A 33 -0.64 1.94 18.99
CA GLY A 33 0.29 0.83 19.18
C GLY A 33 1.75 1.29 19.21
N VAL A 34 2.12 2.27 18.40
CA VAL A 34 3.49 2.84 18.40
C VAL A 34 3.80 3.52 19.74
N VAL A 35 2.89 4.36 20.25
CA VAL A 35 3.07 5.04 21.55
C VAL A 35 3.16 4.03 22.69
N ALA A 36 2.37 2.95 22.64
CA ALA A 36 2.40 1.88 23.63
C ALA A 36 3.63 0.94 23.51
N GLY A 37 4.48 1.11 22.50
CA GLY A 37 5.62 0.21 22.25
C GLY A 37 5.23 -1.16 21.66
N ASN A 38 4.01 -1.30 21.14
CA ASN A 38 3.56 -2.53 20.50
C ASN A 38 4.27 -2.72 19.17
N TYR A 39 4.77 -3.94 18.95
CA TYR A 39 5.44 -4.29 17.70
C TYR A 39 4.48 -4.48 16.52
N ARG A 40 3.29 -5.09 16.75
CA ARG A 40 2.40 -5.56 15.67
C ARG A 40 0.93 -5.16 15.83
N VAL A 41 0.45 -5.05 17.07
CA VAL A 41 -0.98 -4.91 17.37
C VAL A 41 -1.34 -3.49 17.78
N SER A 42 -2.60 -3.12 17.59
CA SER A 42 -3.18 -1.91 18.17
C SER A 42 -3.31 -2.03 19.70
N MET A 43 -3.71 -0.95 20.37
CA MET A 43 -4.05 -1.00 21.80
C MET A 43 -5.17 -1.99 22.13
N SER A 44 -6.05 -2.28 21.18
CA SER A 44 -7.09 -3.31 21.32
C SER A 44 -6.57 -4.75 21.14
N GLY A 45 -5.26 -4.95 20.98
CA GLY A 45 -4.65 -6.27 20.78
C GLY A 45 -4.86 -6.86 19.38
N ASN A 46 -5.39 -6.09 18.43
CA ASN A 46 -5.72 -6.58 17.09
C ASN A 46 -4.62 -6.27 16.07
N ASP A 47 -4.35 -7.22 15.18
CA ASP A 47 -3.55 -6.99 13.96
C ASP A 47 -4.41 -6.25 12.92
N LEU A 48 -4.19 -4.94 12.77
CA LEU A 48 -5.00 -4.09 11.90
C LEU A 48 -4.98 -4.55 10.43
N ASN A 49 -3.88 -5.14 9.96
CA ASN A 49 -3.74 -5.65 8.59
C ASN A 49 -4.66 -6.86 8.31
N ARG A 50 -5.25 -7.48 9.34
CA ARG A 50 -6.24 -8.56 9.19
C ARG A 50 -7.68 -8.09 9.28
N LYS A 51 -7.89 -6.80 9.56
CA LYS A 51 -9.21 -6.23 9.80
C LYS A 51 -9.71 -5.40 8.62
N TYR A 52 -9.00 -5.42 7.49
CA TYR A 52 -9.46 -4.79 6.26
C TYR A 52 -10.80 -5.34 5.79
N MET A 53 -11.11 -6.65 5.90
CA MET A 53 -12.39 -7.16 5.39
C MET A 53 -13.59 -6.67 6.20
N ASN A 54 -13.58 -6.85 7.52
CA ASN A 54 -14.65 -6.45 8.42
C ASN A 54 -14.09 -5.68 9.64
N PRO A 55 -13.77 -4.38 9.49
CA PRO A 55 -13.29 -3.57 10.61
C PRO A 55 -14.46 -3.22 11.54
N HIS A 56 -14.17 -3.09 12.83
CA HIS A 56 -15.15 -2.77 13.86
C HIS A 56 -14.99 -1.28 14.23
N PRO A 57 -16.03 -0.44 14.15
CA PRO A 57 -15.91 1.02 14.30
C PRO A 57 -15.20 1.47 15.58
N LYS A 58 -15.45 0.79 16.71
CA LYS A 58 -14.81 1.11 18.00
C LYS A 58 -13.40 0.54 18.16
N LEU A 59 -13.09 -0.60 17.55
CA LEU A 59 -11.82 -1.31 17.78
C LEU A 59 -10.77 -1.03 16.71
N HIS A 60 -11.22 -0.71 15.49
CA HIS A 60 -10.43 -0.51 14.29
C HIS A 60 -10.82 0.80 13.57
N PRO A 61 -10.95 1.95 14.28
CA PRO A 61 -11.45 3.19 13.69
C PRO A 61 -10.63 3.65 12.48
N ILE A 62 -9.31 3.45 12.51
CA ILE A 62 -8.40 3.80 11.40
C ILE A 62 -8.70 2.98 10.15
N MET A 63 -8.97 1.67 10.29
CA MET A 63 -9.32 0.82 9.15
C MET A 63 -10.68 1.20 8.56
N CYS A 64 -11.64 1.59 9.41
CA CYS A 64 -12.93 2.14 8.95
C CYS A 64 -12.73 3.46 8.18
N ALA A 65 -11.88 4.37 8.67
CA ALA A 65 -11.59 5.64 8.01
C ALA A 65 -10.88 5.44 6.67
N VAL A 66 -9.89 4.54 6.59
CA VAL A 66 -9.21 4.19 5.33
C VAL A 66 -10.21 3.65 4.31
N LYS A 67 -11.12 2.76 4.73
CA LYS A 67 -12.18 2.26 3.86
C LYS A 67 -13.13 3.35 3.38
N LYS A 68 -13.51 4.27 4.27
CA LYS A 68 -14.38 5.39 3.93
C LYS A 68 -13.70 6.29 2.89
N LEU A 69 -12.43 6.63 3.09
CA LEU A 69 -11.63 7.40 2.13
C LEU A 69 -11.59 6.71 0.76
N LEU A 70 -11.31 5.40 0.70
CA LEU A 70 -11.29 4.66 -0.57
C LEU A 70 -12.65 4.67 -1.28
N LYS A 71 -13.76 4.60 -0.52
CA LYS A 71 -15.11 4.68 -1.09
C LYS A 71 -15.46 6.09 -1.58
N GLU A 72 -14.99 7.14 -0.91
CA GLU A 72 -15.23 8.53 -1.30
C GLU A 72 -14.42 8.91 -2.55
N GLU A 73 -13.17 8.47 -2.63
CA GLU A 73 -12.28 8.72 -3.78
C GLU A 73 -12.61 7.86 -5.00
N SER A 74 -13.36 6.77 -4.80
CA SER A 74 -13.73 5.84 -5.87
C SER A 74 -15.08 5.19 -5.52
N PRO A 75 -16.20 5.94 -5.62
CA PRO A 75 -17.53 5.41 -5.34
C PRO A 75 -17.88 4.22 -6.24
N ASP A 76 -17.31 4.19 -7.44
CA ASP A 76 -17.49 3.16 -8.46
C ASP A 76 -16.66 1.89 -8.24
N LEU A 77 -15.85 1.81 -7.17
CA LEU A 77 -15.18 0.55 -6.76
C LEU A 77 -16.18 -0.61 -6.59
N MET A 78 -17.45 -0.30 -6.36
CA MET A 78 -18.55 -1.24 -6.21
C MET A 78 -19.30 -1.53 -7.52
N THR A 79 -19.15 -0.70 -8.56
CA THR A 79 -19.89 -0.76 -9.83
C THR A 79 -19.07 -1.28 -11.01
N GLN A 80 -17.78 -1.63 -10.83
CA GLN A 80 -16.87 -2.19 -11.85
C GLN A 80 -16.60 -1.29 -13.08
N GLU A 81 -17.18 -0.08 -13.14
CA GLU A 81 -16.84 0.89 -14.18
C GLU A 81 -15.52 1.60 -13.83
N GLU A 82 -14.73 1.86 -14.87
CA GLU A 82 -13.32 2.22 -14.79
C GLU A 82 -13.06 3.56 -14.09
N ASN A 83 -12.94 3.54 -12.76
CA ASN A 83 -12.31 4.63 -12.00
C ASN A 83 -11.11 4.08 -11.20
N HIS A 84 -9.91 4.46 -11.67
CA HIS A 84 -8.62 3.81 -11.41
C HIS A 84 -7.95 4.33 -10.13
N ILE A 85 -8.14 3.65 -9.00
CA ILE A 85 -7.06 3.60 -8.01
C ILE A 85 -5.86 2.93 -8.69
N LEU A 86 -4.88 3.73 -9.10
CA LEU A 86 -3.70 3.24 -9.80
C LEU A 86 -2.92 2.22 -8.96
N ALA A 87 -2.75 2.53 -7.66
CA ALA A 87 -2.08 1.66 -6.72
C ALA A 87 -2.54 1.94 -5.28
N PHE A 88 -2.70 0.87 -4.51
CA PHE A 88 -2.77 0.91 -3.06
C PHE A 88 -1.48 0.27 -2.52
N ILE A 89 -0.69 1.04 -1.77
CA ILE A 89 0.62 0.61 -1.27
C ILE A 89 0.61 0.65 0.24
N ASP A 90 0.87 -0.50 0.84
CA ASP A 90 0.99 -0.69 2.28
C ASP A 90 2.44 -1.04 2.65
N MET A 91 3.09 -0.19 3.43
CA MET A 91 4.52 -0.28 3.72
C MET A 91 4.77 -0.93 5.08
N HIS A 92 5.58 -1.99 5.10
CA HIS A 92 5.87 -2.77 6.30
C HIS A 92 7.36 -3.06 6.44
N GLY A 93 7.83 -3.10 7.69
CA GLY A 93 9.10 -3.71 8.04
C GLY A 93 8.99 -5.24 8.05
N HIS A 94 10.01 -5.93 7.55
CA HIS A 94 10.05 -7.40 7.58
C HIS A 94 11.16 -7.89 8.52
N SER A 95 10.81 -8.64 9.56
CA SER A 95 11.76 -9.06 10.60
C SER A 95 12.90 -9.96 10.13
N ARG A 96 12.67 -10.80 9.10
CA ARG A 96 13.63 -11.82 8.64
C ARG A 96 14.34 -11.53 7.31
N ARG A 97 13.81 -10.61 6.49
CA ARG A 97 14.29 -10.41 5.12
C ARG A 97 14.91 -9.03 5.04
N LYS A 98 16.10 -8.96 4.47
CA LYS A 98 16.80 -7.71 4.18
C LYS A 98 16.29 -7.11 2.87
N ASN A 99 16.55 -5.82 2.67
CA ASN A 99 16.26 -5.06 1.45
C ASN A 99 14.77 -4.88 1.16
N ILE A 100 14.46 -4.19 0.06
CA ILE A 100 13.10 -3.80 -0.33
C ILE A 100 12.55 -4.84 -1.32
N PHE A 101 11.30 -5.23 -1.14
CA PHE A 101 10.56 -6.13 -2.03
C PHE A 101 9.06 -5.87 -1.89
N MET A 102 8.26 -6.38 -2.83
CA MET A 102 6.82 -6.19 -2.85
C MET A 102 6.04 -7.51 -2.77
N TYR A 103 4.87 -7.42 -2.15
CA TYR A 103 3.85 -8.47 -2.20
C TYR A 103 2.65 -7.98 -3.00
N GLY A 104 2.03 -8.89 -3.75
CA GLY A 104 0.86 -8.59 -4.54
C GLY A 104 -0.04 -9.79 -4.77
N PRO A 105 -1.27 -9.57 -5.26
CA PRO A 105 -2.18 -10.63 -5.65
C PRO A 105 -1.61 -11.50 -6.78
N GLN A 106 -2.11 -12.74 -6.85
CA GLN A 106 -1.81 -13.64 -7.96
C GLN A 106 -2.84 -13.46 -9.06
N PHE A 107 -2.35 -13.38 -10.30
CA PHE A 107 -3.17 -13.43 -11.50
C PHE A 107 -2.68 -14.56 -12.41
N PRO A 108 -3.56 -15.21 -13.20
CA PRO A 108 -3.15 -16.11 -14.27
C PRO A 108 -2.33 -15.40 -15.35
N ILE A 109 -1.47 -16.12 -16.09
CA ILE A 109 -0.57 -15.52 -17.10
C ILE A 109 -1.34 -14.80 -18.22
N HIS A 110 -2.51 -15.32 -18.60
CA HIS A 110 -3.38 -14.74 -19.63
C HIS A 110 -4.14 -13.48 -19.16
N ASP A 111 -4.13 -13.19 -17.85
CA ASP A 111 -4.79 -12.01 -17.31
C ASP A 111 -3.89 -10.77 -17.49
N PRO A 112 -4.37 -9.67 -18.10
CA PRO A 112 -3.58 -8.44 -18.27
C PRO A 112 -2.98 -7.90 -16.96
N ARG A 113 -3.64 -8.18 -15.82
CA ARG A 113 -3.17 -7.78 -14.48
C ARG A 113 -1.89 -8.50 -14.06
N TYR A 114 -1.58 -9.66 -14.67
CA TYR A 114 -0.34 -10.40 -14.41
C TYR A 114 0.90 -9.56 -14.67
N LEU A 115 0.96 -8.93 -15.85
CA LEU A 115 2.07 -8.05 -16.22
C LEU A 115 1.98 -6.74 -15.46
N LYS A 116 0.77 -6.14 -15.37
CA LYS A 116 0.56 -4.85 -14.67
C LYS A 116 1.10 -4.86 -13.24
N MET A 117 0.89 -5.94 -12.48
CA MET A 117 1.41 -6.06 -11.11
C MET A 117 2.93 -6.14 -10.99
N ARG A 118 3.65 -6.51 -12.08
CA ARG A 118 5.10 -6.72 -12.08
C ARG A 118 5.89 -5.53 -12.63
N VAL A 119 5.24 -4.62 -13.35
CA VAL A 119 5.87 -3.42 -13.92
C VAL A 119 6.54 -2.57 -12.84
N MET A 120 5.79 -2.17 -11.81
CA MET A 120 6.32 -1.29 -10.75
C MET A 120 7.50 -1.92 -9.98
N PRO A 121 7.42 -3.17 -9.49
CA PRO A 121 8.57 -3.85 -8.89
C PRO A 121 9.77 -3.97 -9.82
N LYS A 122 9.55 -4.20 -11.12
CA LYS A 122 10.63 -4.32 -12.11
C LYS A 122 11.34 -2.98 -12.33
N LEU A 123 10.58 -1.89 -12.52
CA LEU A 123 11.13 -0.55 -12.63
C LEU A 123 11.93 -0.16 -11.38
N MET A 124 11.42 -0.47 -10.18
CA MET A 124 12.16 -0.18 -8.94
C MET A 124 13.47 -0.96 -8.82
N SER A 125 13.55 -2.18 -9.36
CA SER A 125 14.81 -2.95 -9.40
C SER A 125 15.87 -2.34 -10.31
N GLU A 126 15.46 -1.55 -11.30
CA GLU A 126 16.37 -0.84 -12.21
C GLU A 126 16.81 0.51 -11.62
N GLN A 127 15.99 1.09 -10.74
CA GLN A 127 16.28 2.38 -10.10
C GLN A 127 17.03 2.24 -8.77
N SER A 128 17.08 1.05 -8.17
CA SER A 128 17.74 0.86 -6.88
C SER A 128 18.27 -0.57 -6.69
N GLU A 129 19.56 -0.67 -6.38
CA GLU A 129 20.21 -1.94 -5.98
C GLU A 129 19.62 -2.50 -4.66
N MET A 130 18.99 -1.65 -3.86
CA MET A 130 18.31 -2.05 -2.62
C MET A 130 16.97 -2.75 -2.89
N PHE A 131 16.45 -2.71 -4.12
CA PHE A 131 15.20 -3.40 -4.47
C PHE A 131 15.48 -4.78 -5.07
N ARG A 132 15.04 -5.83 -4.36
CA ARG A 132 15.23 -7.23 -4.78
C ARG A 132 13.98 -7.75 -5.49
N PHE A 133 13.92 -7.61 -6.81
CA PHE A 133 12.80 -8.10 -7.62
C PHE A 133 12.49 -9.59 -7.36
N PHE A 134 13.51 -10.45 -7.34
CA PHE A 134 13.36 -11.89 -7.09
C PHE A 134 12.85 -12.24 -5.69
N SER A 135 12.87 -11.29 -4.75
CA SER A 135 12.29 -11.49 -3.41
C SER A 135 10.80 -11.15 -3.34
N CYS A 136 10.24 -10.53 -4.38
CA CYS A 136 8.82 -10.21 -4.48
C CYS A 136 7.97 -11.49 -4.56
N LYS A 137 6.75 -11.45 -4.02
CA LYS A 137 5.80 -12.56 -4.16
C LYS A 137 4.44 -12.06 -4.65
N PHE A 138 3.99 -12.65 -5.74
CA PHE A 138 2.68 -12.40 -6.34
C PHE A 138 1.78 -13.61 -6.15
N ARG A 139 1.65 -14.05 -4.89
CA ARG A 139 0.85 -15.20 -4.47
C ARG A 139 0.02 -14.78 -3.29
N VAL A 140 -1.30 -14.98 -3.36
CA VAL A 140 -2.18 -14.82 -2.21
C VAL A 140 -1.82 -15.91 -1.22
N GLN A 141 -1.07 -15.57 -0.18
CA GLN A 141 -0.86 -16.50 0.92
C GLN A 141 -2.16 -16.56 1.71
N LYS A 142 -2.82 -17.73 1.75
CA LYS A 142 -3.77 -18.02 2.83
C LYS A 142 -2.99 -17.81 4.13
N SER A 143 -3.43 -16.83 4.91
CA SER A 143 -2.89 -16.36 6.19
C SER A 143 -1.67 -17.12 6.73
N LYS A 144 -0.56 -16.41 6.97
CA LYS A 144 0.23 -16.72 8.18
C LYS A 144 -0.60 -16.49 9.42
#